data_AF-X1F3J1-F1
#
_entry.id   AF-X1F3J1-F1
#
_cell.length_a   1.000
_cell.length_b   1.000
_cell.length_c   1.000
_cell.angle_alpha   90.00
_cell.angle_beta   90.00
_cell.angle_gamma   90.00
#
_symmetry.space_group_name_H-M   'P 1'
#
loop_
_entity.id
_entity.type
_entity.pdbx_description
1 polymer ?
#
loop_
_entity_poly.entity_id
_entity_poly.type
_entity_poly.pdbx_seq_one_letter_code
_entity_poly.pdbx_strand_id
1 'polypeptide(L)'
;LIELRRCGINQNSIMLPNPAPNVTIPPKEHSAFTIFCPQGVWSIKHPSRIIQAARIVGEKEPSIRFVMPVGSERVWGCPLDWLEIDNIEFLPSLPYPKMLELYAMADVVAPFSAAEILPWTIFEGFIAGKPVIADILGKVQSVHIKHIEEMISWFGTPSRISL
;
A
#
# COMPACT_ATOMS: atom_id res chain seq x y z
N LEU A 1 -19.75 -8.92 -8.62
CA LEU A 1 -20.87 -9.90 -8.61
C LEU A 1 -21.97 -9.58 -9.62
N ILE A 2 -22.38 -8.31 -9.79
CA ILE A 2 -23.46 -7.92 -10.73
C ILE A 2 -23.04 -8.10 -12.21
N GLU A 3 -21.76 -7.91 -12.56
CA GLU A 3 -21.30 -8.02 -13.95
C GLU A 3 -21.05 -9.45 -14.47
N LEU A 4 -20.75 -10.43 -13.60
CA LEU A 4 -20.47 -11.80 -14.04
C LEU A 4 -21.70 -12.50 -14.64
N ARG A 5 -22.91 -12.11 -14.21
CA ARG A 5 -24.17 -12.61 -14.80
C ARG A 5 -24.40 -12.11 -16.22
N ARG A 6 -23.80 -10.98 -16.63
CA ARG A 6 -23.93 -10.44 -18.00
C ARG A 6 -23.14 -11.22 -19.05
N CYS A 7 -22.14 -12.01 -18.64
CA CYS A 7 -21.29 -12.79 -19.55
C CYS A 7 -21.79 -14.24 -19.77
N GLY A 8 -23.02 -14.57 -19.36
CA GLY A 8 -23.58 -15.93 -19.55
C GLY A 8 -22.98 -17.01 -18.65
N ILE A 9 -22.12 -16.63 -17.68
CA ILE A 9 -21.52 -17.55 -16.73
C ILE A 9 -22.49 -17.77 -15.56
N ASN A 10 -23.27 -18.85 -15.63
CA ASN A 10 -24.08 -19.35 -14.52
C ASN A 10 -23.22 -20.12 -13.51
N GLN A 11 -22.34 -19.39 -12.82
CA GLN A 11 -21.59 -19.94 -11.69
C GLN A 11 -21.90 -19.16 -10.41
N ASN A 12 -22.11 -19.89 -9.32
CA ASN A 12 -22.23 -19.31 -7.99
C ASN A 12 -20.92 -18.61 -7.64
N SER A 13 -20.93 -17.28 -7.64
CA SER A 13 -19.78 -16.47 -7.23
C SER A 13 -19.85 -16.25 -5.73
N ILE A 14 -18.84 -16.71 -4.99
CA ILE A 14 -18.70 -16.49 -3.55
C ILE A 14 -17.56 -15.50 -3.34
N MET A 15 -17.81 -14.43 -2.60
CA MET A 15 -16.75 -13.54 -2.13
C MET A 15 -16.20 -14.12 -0.84
N LEU A 16 -14.94 -14.56 -0.86
CA LEU A 16 -14.25 -14.98 0.35
C LEU A 16 -13.38 -13.81 0.83
N PRO A 17 -13.57 -13.29 2.05
CA PRO A 17 -12.59 -12.38 2.64
C PRO A 17 -11.27 -13.14 2.74
N ASN A 18 -10.17 -12.52 2.30
CA ASN A 18 -8.87 -13.06 2.63
C ASN A 18 -8.51 -12.52 4.03
N PRO A 19 -8.30 -13.37 5.05
CA PRO A 19 -7.96 -12.90 6.38
C PRO A 19 -6.63 -12.15 6.33
N ALA A 20 -6.62 -10.91 6.85
CA ALA A 20 -5.36 -10.25 7.13
C ALA A 20 -4.66 -11.04 8.27
N PRO A 21 -3.35 -11.31 8.16
CA PRO A 21 -2.63 -11.96 9.25
C PRO A 21 -2.70 -11.09 10.51
N ASN A 22 -2.77 -11.73 11.69
CA ASN A 22 -2.55 -11.03 12.95
C ASN A 22 -1.09 -10.57 12.99
N VAL A 23 -0.88 -9.26 12.83
CA VAL A 23 0.46 -8.67 12.82
C VAL A 23 0.62 -7.75 14.03
N THR A 24 1.70 -7.96 14.78
CA THR A 24 2.17 -7.05 15.83
C THR A 24 3.26 -6.15 15.26
N ILE A 25 3.07 -4.84 15.38
CA ILE A 25 3.95 -3.84 14.77
C ILE A 25 4.65 -3.05 15.90
N PRO A 26 5.99 -3.00 15.94
CA PRO A 26 6.72 -2.34 17.02
C PRO A 26 6.59 -0.80 16.97
N PRO A 27 6.72 -0.09 18.11
CA PRO A 27 6.71 1.37 18.14
C PRO A 27 7.99 1.97 17.51
N LYS A 28 7.88 3.20 16.98
CA LYS A 28 8.95 3.91 16.27
C LYS A 28 9.83 4.74 17.22
N GLU A 29 11.16 4.69 17.02
CA GLU A 29 12.10 5.70 17.51
C GLU A 29 12.42 6.72 16.39
N HIS A 30 12.37 8.03 16.70
CA HIS A 30 12.37 9.12 15.72
C HIS A 30 13.78 9.60 15.30
N SER A 31 13.99 9.84 14.00
CA SER A 31 15.09 10.68 13.49
C SER A 31 14.77 11.40 12.17
N ALA A 32 13.99 10.81 11.26
CA ALA A 32 13.52 11.43 10.02
C ALA A 32 12.05 11.09 9.72
N PHE A 33 11.36 11.98 8.98
CA PHE A 33 10.01 11.72 8.49
C PHE A 33 10.09 10.76 7.30
N THR A 34 9.50 9.58 7.42
CA THR A 34 9.64 8.48 6.48
C THR A 34 8.31 8.14 5.83
N ILE A 35 8.27 8.20 4.49
CA ILE A 35 7.16 7.72 3.66
C ILE A 35 7.54 6.35 3.12
N PHE A 36 6.83 5.31 3.55
CA PHE A 36 7.05 3.96 3.06
C PHE A 36 6.18 3.67 1.84
N CYS A 37 6.82 3.16 0.79
CA CYS A 37 6.20 2.93 -0.51
C CYS A 37 6.30 1.43 -0.86
N PRO A 38 5.39 0.59 -0.35
CA PRO A 38 5.50 -0.88 -0.38
C PRO A 38 5.24 -1.53 -1.76
N GLN A 39 5.26 -0.77 -2.85
CA GLN A 39 4.92 -1.29 -4.17
C GLN A 39 6.12 -1.85 -4.94
N GLY A 40 5.87 -2.89 -5.73
CA GLY A 40 6.87 -3.48 -6.62
C GLY A 40 7.14 -2.64 -7.88
N VAL A 41 8.11 -3.07 -8.68
CA VAL A 41 8.62 -2.36 -9.88
C VAL A 41 7.78 -2.51 -11.15
N TRP A 42 6.60 -3.10 -11.04
CA TRP A 42 5.77 -3.44 -12.19
C TRP A 42 4.97 -2.25 -12.71
N SER A 43 4.61 -2.26 -13.99
CA SER A 43 3.85 -1.18 -14.64
C SER A 43 2.55 -0.83 -13.91
N ILE A 44 1.83 -1.85 -13.45
CA ILE A 44 0.58 -1.72 -12.69
C ILE A 44 0.77 -1.01 -11.35
N LYS A 45 1.99 -0.96 -10.81
CA LYS A 45 2.31 -0.28 -9.55
C LYS A 45 2.75 1.17 -9.74
N HIS A 46 2.83 1.66 -10.99
CA HIS A 46 3.24 3.02 -11.33
C HIS A 46 4.40 3.59 -10.48
N PRO A 47 5.51 2.85 -10.31
CA PRO A 47 6.59 3.29 -9.42
C PRO A 47 7.20 4.64 -9.85
N SER A 48 7.13 4.99 -11.13
CA SER A 48 7.54 6.29 -11.67
C SER A 48 6.79 7.48 -11.07
N ARG A 49 5.51 7.32 -10.69
CA ARG A 49 4.73 8.39 -10.05
C ARG A 49 5.25 8.70 -8.65
N ILE A 50 5.59 7.66 -7.89
CA ILE A 50 6.17 7.83 -6.55
C ILE A 50 7.54 8.48 -6.65
N ILE A 51 8.37 8.02 -7.59
CA ILE A 51 9.70 8.59 -7.77
C ILE A 51 9.60 10.07 -8.19
N GLN A 52 8.68 10.42 -9.10
CA GLN A 52 8.43 11.81 -9.46
C GLN A 52 7.92 12.65 -8.27
N ALA A 53 7.01 12.10 -7.47
CA ALA A 53 6.54 12.77 -6.27
C ALA A 53 7.67 13.00 -5.25
N ALA A 54 8.52 12.00 -5.06
CA ALA A 54 9.67 12.08 -4.17
C ALA A 54 10.67 13.16 -4.61
N ARG A 55 10.93 13.33 -5.91
CA ARG A 55 11.75 14.45 -6.43
C ARG A 55 11.17 15.81 -6.04
N ILE A 56 9.88 16.01 -6.34
CA ILE A 56 9.19 17.29 -6.05
C ILE A 56 9.16 17.58 -4.54
N VAL A 57 8.97 16.53 -3.73
CA VAL A 57 9.01 16.65 -2.27
C VAL A 57 10.43 16.95 -1.80
N GLY A 58 11.45 16.28 -2.32
CA GLY A 58 12.85 16.49 -1.93
C GLY A 58 13.36 17.90 -2.24
N GLU A 59 12.88 18.52 -3.32
CA GLU A 59 13.17 19.93 -3.64
C GLU A 59 12.61 20.91 -2.61
N LYS A 60 11.52 20.56 -1.91
CA LYS A 60 10.81 21.44 -0.97
C LYS A 60 11.10 21.10 0.50
N GLU A 61 11.19 19.82 0.81
CA GLU A 61 11.32 19.24 2.13
C GLU A 61 12.38 18.12 2.11
N PRO A 62 13.68 18.46 2.06
CA PRO A 62 14.77 17.48 1.93
C PRO A 62 14.88 16.48 3.08
N SER A 63 14.24 16.79 4.23
CA SER A 63 14.22 15.94 5.42
C SER A 63 13.26 14.74 5.30
N ILE A 64 12.34 14.77 4.34
CA ILE A 64 11.39 13.69 4.08
C ILE A 64 12.08 12.61 3.25
N ARG A 65 12.13 11.39 3.79
CA ARG A 65 12.71 10.23 3.11
C ARG A 65 11.62 9.29 2.59
N PHE A 66 11.81 8.79 1.39
CA PHE A 66 11.00 7.74 0.81
C PHE A 66 11.75 6.41 0.90
N VAL A 67 11.06 5.34 1.28
CA VAL A 67 11.65 3.99 1.32
C VAL A 67 10.91 3.09 0.35
N MET A 68 11.65 2.51 -0.61
CA MET A 68 11.10 1.74 -1.73
C MET A 68 11.80 0.38 -1.87
N PRO A 69 11.20 -0.73 -1.42
CA PRO A 69 11.70 -2.08 -1.68
C PRO A 69 11.36 -2.49 -3.12
N VAL A 70 12.30 -2.25 -4.03
CA VAL A 70 12.10 -2.44 -5.48
C VAL A 70 12.62 -3.80 -5.98
N GLY A 71 13.60 -4.39 -5.30
CA GLY A 71 14.14 -5.72 -5.65
C GLY A 71 14.76 -5.86 -7.05
N SER A 72 14.91 -4.76 -7.78
CA SER A 72 15.53 -4.70 -9.09
C SER A 72 16.13 -3.32 -9.31
N GLU A 73 17.26 -3.27 -10.03
CA GLU A 73 17.84 -2.05 -10.58
C GLU A 73 17.01 -1.47 -11.74
N ARG A 74 15.96 -2.17 -12.20
CA ARG A 74 15.07 -1.69 -13.25
C ARG A 74 13.66 -1.48 -12.71
N VAL A 75 13.29 -0.21 -12.65
CA VAL A 75 11.95 0.21 -12.25
C VAL A 75 11.15 0.54 -13.52
N TRP A 76 9.97 -0.07 -13.70
CA TRP A 76 9.21 0.14 -14.92
C TRP A 76 8.87 1.63 -15.12
N GLY A 77 9.11 2.12 -16.34
CA GLY A 77 8.79 3.50 -16.72
C GLY A 77 9.66 4.56 -16.05
N CYS A 78 10.79 4.16 -15.43
CA CYS A 78 11.75 5.08 -14.81
C CYS A 78 13.08 5.06 -15.58
N PRO A 79 13.56 6.24 -16.00
CA PRO A 79 14.96 6.43 -16.39
C PRO A 79 15.93 6.02 -15.27
N LEU A 80 17.14 5.58 -15.60
CA LEU A 80 18.13 5.12 -14.62
C LEU A 80 18.64 6.25 -13.71
N ASP A 81 18.72 7.48 -14.23
CA ASP A 81 19.08 8.69 -13.46
C ASP A 81 18.04 9.02 -12.38
N TRP A 82 16.82 8.49 -12.48
CA TRP A 82 15.82 8.63 -11.42
C TRP A 82 16.07 7.68 -10.24
N LEU A 83 17.06 6.80 -10.32
CA LEU A 83 17.47 5.95 -9.19
C LEU A 83 18.53 6.63 -8.31
N GLU A 84 19.05 7.79 -8.73
CA GLU A 84 20.07 8.56 -8.01
C GLU A 84 19.48 9.71 -7.17
N ILE A 85 18.24 9.57 -6.71
CA ILE A 85 17.54 10.62 -5.95
C ILE A 85 17.89 10.50 -4.47
N ASP A 86 18.49 11.55 -3.90
CA ASP A 86 19.01 11.59 -2.53
C ASP A 86 17.98 11.26 -1.43
N ASN A 87 16.72 11.64 -1.63
CA ASN A 87 15.66 11.44 -0.64
C ASN A 87 14.88 10.13 -0.84
N ILE A 88 15.36 9.22 -1.69
CA ILE A 88 14.80 7.88 -1.87
C ILE A 88 15.82 6.83 -1.47
N GLU A 89 15.42 5.95 -0.55
CA GLU A 89 16.15 4.74 -0.21
C GLU A 89 15.56 3.57 -0.98
N PHE A 90 16.27 3.12 -2.02
CA PHE A 90 15.93 1.92 -2.77
C PHE A 90 16.47 0.68 -2.05
N LEU A 91 15.55 -0.16 -1.57
CA LEU A 91 15.88 -1.40 -0.89
C LEU A 91 15.75 -2.60 -1.85
N PRO A 92 16.51 -3.69 -1.62
CA PRO A 92 16.29 -4.95 -2.31
C PRO A 92 14.91 -5.53 -1.98
N SER A 93 14.54 -6.64 -2.62
CA SER A 93 13.32 -7.36 -2.28
C SER A 93 13.47 -7.91 -0.86
N LEU A 94 12.49 -7.64 -0.01
CA LEU A 94 12.53 -8.03 1.40
C LEU A 94 11.53 -9.15 1.70
N PRO A 95 11.86 -10.06 2.64
CA PRO A 95 10.89 -11.02 3.15
C PRO A 95 9.80 -10.29 3.95
N TYR A 96 8.61 -10.89 4.03
CA TYR A 96 7.43 -10.28 4.66
C TYR A 96 7.68 -9.74 6.09
N PRO A 97 8.37 -10.44 7.02
CA PRO A 97 8.65 -9.89 8.35
C PRO A 97 9.44 -8.56 8.32
N LYS A 98 10.34 -8.37 7.35
CA LYS A 98 11.07 -7.12 7.17
C LYS A 98 10.20 -6.01 6.60
N MET A 99 9.23 -6.34 5.74
CA MET A 99 8.22 -5.38 5.30
C MET A 99 7.40 -4.84 6.48
N LEU A 100 7.05 -5.70 7.44
CA LEU A 100 6.32 -5.29 8.65
C LEU A 100 7.11 -4.31 9.51
N GLU A 101 8.42 -4.51 9.64
CA GLU A 101 9.31 -3.54 10.30
C GLU A 101 9.29 -2.18 9.57
N LEU A 102 9.26 -2.15 8.23
CA LEU A 102 9.17 -0.90 7.47
C LEU A 102 7.83 -0.19 7.67
N TYR A 103 6.72 -0.92 7.69
CA TYR A 103 5.42 -0.36 8.08
C TYR A 103 5.46 0.26 9.47
N ALA A 104 6.11 -0.40 10.43
CA ALA A 104 6.26 0.09 11.81
C ALA A 104 7.00 1.42 11.88
N MET A 105 8.08 1.54 11.11
CA MET A 105 9.00 2.67 11.13
C MET A 105 8.56 3.84 10.25
N ALA A 106 7.58 3.62 9.38
CA ALA A 106 6.99 4.66 8.56
C ALA A 106 6.19 5.67 9.40
N ASP A 107 6.16 6.93 8.96
CA ASP A 107 5.18 7.92 9.43
C ASP A 107 3.94 7.92 8.54
N VAL A 108 4.12 7.59 7.25
CA VAL A 108 3.04 7.49 6.25
C VAL A 108 3.34 6.30 5.34
N VAL A 109 2.28 5.61 4.91
CA VAL A 109 2.38 4.59 3.86
C VAL A 109 1.76 5.15 2.58
N ALA A 110 2.47 5.04 1.47
CA ALA A 110 2.04 5.56 0.17
C ALA A 110 2.04 4.43 -0.88
N PRO A 111 1.07 3.50 -0.83
CA PRO A 111 0.93 2.49 -1.86
C PRO A 111 0.30 3.10 -3.12
N PHE A 112 0.98 2.99 -4.25
CA PHE A 112 0.46 3.42 -5.55
C PHE A 112 0.31 2.25 -6.49
N SER A 113 -0.87 2.14 -7.10
CA SER A 113 -1.21 1.11 -8.08
C SER A 113 -2.30 1.61 -9.02
N ALA A 114 -2.17 1.29 -10.29
CA ALA A 114 -3.20 1.46 -11.32
C ALA A 114 -4.40 0.54 -11.09
N ALA A 115 -4.15 -0.66 -10.56
CA ALA A 115 -5.15 -1.66 -10.26
C ALA A 115 -4.65 -2.64 -9.18
N GLU A 116 -5.58 -3.09 -8.34
CA GLU A 116 -5.37 -4.10 -7.31
C GLU A 116 -6.58 -5.03 -7.28
N ILE A 117 -6.33 -6.34 -7.20
CA ILE A 117 -7.39 -7.31 -6.90
C ILE A 117 -7.78 -7.16 -5.41
N LEU A 118 -6.77 -7.03 -4.55
CA LEU A 118 -6.88 -6.77 -3.12
C LEU A 118 -5.68 -5.90 -2.73
N PRO A 119 -5.89 -4.65 -2.28
CA PRO A 119 -4.79 -3.75 -1.95
C PRO A 119 -4.24 -4.06 -0.54
N TRP A 120 -3.52 -5.18 -0.41
CA TRP A 120 -2.92 -5.62 0.86
C TRP A 120 -2.13 -4.53 1.56
N THR A 121 -1.37 -3.78 0.78
CA THR A 121 -0.48 -2.74 1.30
C THR A 121 -1.23 -1.56 1.95
N ILE A 122 -2.48 -1.32 1.54
CA ILE A 122 -3.36 -0.34 2.20
C ILE A 122 -3.79 -0.88 3.57
N PHE A 123 -4.25 -2.14 3.61
CA PHE A 123 -4.69 -2.77 4.86
C PHE A 123 -3.54 -2.92 5.85
N GLU A 124 -2.36 -3.30 5.39
CA GLU A 124 -1.14 -3.38 6.20
C GLU A 124 -0.79 -2.02 6.80
N GLY A 125 -0.92 -0.93 6.04
CA GLY A 125 -0.75 0.43 6.55
C GLY A 125 -1.74 0.79 7.67
N PHE A 126 -3.02 0.40 7.51
CA PHE A 126 -4.03 0.61 8.55
C PHE A 126 -3.79 -0.25 9.80
N ILE A 127 -3.42 -1.52 9.64
CA ILE A 127 -3.07 -2.42 10.74
C ILE A 127 -1.85 -1.87 11.51
N ALA A 128 -0.91 -1.23 10.80
CA ALA A 128 0.23 -0.53 11.39
C ALA A 128 -0.13 0.79 12.10
N GLY A 129 -1.39 1.21 12.06
CA GLY A 129 -1.84 2.48 12.63
C GLY A 129 -1.27 3.69 11.89
N LYS A 130 -0.91 3.54 10.61
CA LYS A 130 -0.28 4.61 9.83
C LYS A 130 -1.30 5.30 8.92
N PRO A 131 -1.19 6.63 8.73
CA PRO A 131 -1.84 7.31 7.62
C PRO A 131 -1.45 6.68 6.28
N VAL A 132 -2.43 6.51 5.39
CA VAL A 132 -2.23 5.94 4.06
C VAL A 132 -2.60 6.95 2.97
N ILE A 133 -1.68 7.21 2.04
CA ILE A 133 -1.92 8.01 0.83
C ILE A 133 -2.06 7.06 -0.36
N ALA A 134 -3.27 6.92 -0.90
CA ALA A 134 -3.56 6.05 -2.04
C ALA A 134 -4.23 6.83 -3.19
N ASP A 135 -4.01 6.36 -4.42
CA ASP A 135 -4.68 6.88 -5.63
C ASP A 135 -6.19 6.56 -5.60
N ILE A 136 -7.03 7.44 -6.17
CA ILE A 136 -8.45 7.22 -6.47
C ILE A 136 -8.67 5.95 -7.32
N LEU A 137 -7.69 5.54 -8.13
CA LEU A 137 -7.70 4.31 -8.93
C LEU A 137 -7.31 3.06 -8.13
N GLY A 138 -6.74 3.25 -6.94
CA GLY A 138 -6.68 2.25 -5.87
C GLY A 138 -8.04 2.03 -5.20
N LYS A 139 -9.16 2.43 -5.83
CA LYS A 139 -10.48 1.86 -5.55
C LYS A 139 -10.32 0.36 -5.60
N VAL A 140 -10.17 -0.23 -4.40
CA VAL A 140 -10.66 -1.55 -4.03
C VAL A 140 -11.83 -1.79 -4.96
N GLN A 141 -11.75 -2.79 -5.85
CA GLN A 141 -12.86 -3.12 -6.73
C GLN A 141 -14.08 -3.38 -5.85
N SER A 142 -14.85 -2.31 -5.61
CA SER A 142 -16.01 -2.18 -4.75
C SER A 142 -16.24 -3.34 -3.78
N VAL A 143 -15.60 -3.33 -2.60
CA VAL A 143 -16.33 -3.82 -1.42
C VAL A 143 -17.26 -2.68 -1.03
N HIS A 144 -18.52 -2.83 -1.39
CA HIS A 144 -19.62 -2.03 -0.89
C HIS A 144 -19.47 -1.83 0.63
N ILE A 145 -19.82 -0.67 1.17
CA ILE A 145 -19.58 -0.33 2.60
C ILE A 145 -20.10 -1.39 3.58
N LYS A 146 -21.23 -2.05 3.26
CA LYS A 146 -21.74 -3.23 3.98
C LYS A 146 -20.73 -4.37 4.14
N HIS A 147 -19.90 -4.63 3.14
CA HIS A 147 -18.87 -5.66 3.21
C HIS A 147 -17.67 -5.23 4.07
N ILE A 148 -17.41 -3.93 4.18
CA ILE A 148 -16.45 -3.40 5.15
C ILE A 148 -17.02 -3.57 6.57
N GLU A 149 -18.30 -3.27 6.79
CA GLU A 149 -18.99 -3.49 8.07
C GLU A 149 -19.01 -5.00 8.45
N GLU A 150 -19.30 -5.88 7.49
CA GLU A 150 -19.24 -7.34 7.68
C GLU A 150 -17.81 -7.81 7.98
N MET A 151 -16.81 -7.30 7.26
CA MET A 151 -15.40 -7.59 7.54
C MET A 151 -15.01 -7.14 8.95
N ILE A 152 -15.36 -5.91 9.36
CA ILE A 152 -15.13 -5.41 10.73
C ILE A 152 -15.80 -6.34 11.76
N SER A 153 -17.01 -6.83 11.48
CA SER A 153 -17.70 -7.80 12.34
C SER A 153 -17.01 -9.15 12.42
N TRP A 154 -16.39 -9.62 11.33
CA TRP A 154 -15.62 -10.87 11.27
C TRP A 154 -14.27 -10.76 11.97
N PHE A 155 -13.66 -9.57 12.01
CA PHE A 155 -12.38 -9.30 12.67
C PHE A 155 -12.53 -8.90 14.15
N GLY A 156 -13.75 -8.98 14.72
CA GLY A 156 -13.95 -8.94 16.17
C GLY A 156 -13.65 -7.60 16.84
N THR A 157 -13.64 -6.48 16.10
CA THR A 157 -13.60 -5.16 16.73
C THR A 157 -15.03 -4.84 17.19
N PRO A 158 -15.29 -4.72 18.50
CA PRO A 158 -16.64 -4.41 18.97
C PRO A 158 -17.00 -3.01 18.45
N SER A 159 -17.89 -2.97 17.47
CA SER A 159 -18.40 -1.77 16.84
C SER A 159 -19.14 -0.92 17.87
N ARG A 160 -18.44 0.05 18.44
CA ARG A 160 -19.01 1.28 18.99
C ARG A 160 -18.21 2.47 18.49
N ILE A 161 -18.48 2.86 17.26
CA ILE A 161 -18.34 4.26 16.85
C ILE A 161 -19.77 4.73 16.60
N SER A 162 -20.36 5.34 17.63
CA SER A 162 -21.55 6.17 17.48
C SER A 162 -21.11 7.46 16.78
N LEU A 163 -21.74 7.78 15.64
CA LEU A 163 -21.68 9.08 14.99
C LEU A 163 -22.20 10.18 15.92
#